data_AF-A0A6A8LQR7-F1
#
_entry.id   AF-A0A6A8LQR7-F1
#
_cell.length_a   1.000
_cell.length_b   1.000
_cell.length_c   1.000
_cell.angle_alpha   90.00
_cell.angle_beta   90.00
_cell.angle_gamma   90.00
#
_symmetry.space_group_name_H-M   'P 1'
#
loop_
_entity.id
_entity.type
_entity.pdbx_description
1 polymer ?
#
loop_
_entity_poly.entity_id
_entity_poly.type
_entity_poly.pdbx_seq_one_letter_code
_entity_poly.pdbx_strand_id
1 'polypeptide(L)' 'DYTNTEKEHYFLFGKETTGLPEMFMRQNPEKCIRIPQNDEHIRALNLSNTAAIVVYEALRQQGFPNLETTHTYENDKLK' A
#
# COMPACT_ATOMS: atom_id res chain seq x y z
N ASP A 1 -12.64 -1.03 0.16
CA ASP A 1 -12.77 -2.48 0.37
C ASP A 1 -12.12 -3.18 -0.81
N TYR A 2 -11.11 -4.00 -0.53
CA TYR A 2 -10.29 -4.76 -1.48
C TYR A 2 -10.50 -6.27 -1.35
N THR A 3 -11.51 -6.71 -0.60
CA THR A 3 -11.80 -8.12 -0.31
C THR A 3 -12.17 -8.95 -1.55
N ASN A 4 -12.68 -8.33 -2.61
CA ASN A 4 -13.04 -9.04 -3.84
C ASN A 4 -11.79 -9.39 -4.66
N THR A 5 -11.42 -10.67 -4.67
CA THR A 5 -10.24 -11.22 -5.37
C THR A 5 -10.46 -11.49 -6.86
N GLU A 6 -11.71 -11.46 -7.35
CA GLU A 6 -12.04 -11.62 -8.78
C GLU A 6 -11.82 -10.33 -9.58
N LYS A 7 -11.47 -9.24 -8.89
CA LYS A 7 -11.21 -7.93 -9.50
C LYS A 7 -9.72 -7.61 -9.46
N GLU A 8 -9.24 -6.97 -10.52
CA GLU A 8 -7.93 -6.35 -10.54
C GLU A 8 -7.97 -5.02 -9.78
N HIS A 9 -7.07 -4.87 -8.81
CA HIS A 9 -6.92 -3.64 -8.03
C HIS A 9 -5.65 -2.91 -8.45
N TYR A 10 -5.79 -1.69 -8.95
CA TYR A 10 -4.68 -0.85 -9.37
C TYR A 10 -4.45 0.28 -8.37
N PHE A 11 -3.22 0.38 -7.88
CA PHE A 11 -2.77 1.47 -7.02
C PHE A 11 -1.78 2.33 -7.81
N LEU A 12 -2.15 3.58 -8.08
CA LEU A 12 -1.32 4.51 -8.82
C LEU A 12 -0.55 5.40 -7.85
N PHE A 13 0.78 5.44 -8.02
CA PHE A 13 1.65 6.27 -7.21
C PHE A 13 2.32 7.35 -8.08
N GLY A 14 2.40 8.55 -7.52
CA GLY A 14 3.08 9.68 -8.15
C GLY A 14 4.60 9.61 -8.03
N LYS A 15 5.28 10.53 -8.71
CA LYS A 15 6.72 10.74 -8.49
C LYS A 15 6.98 11.20 -7.06
N GLU A 16 8.12 10.82 -6.47
CA GLU A 16 8.48 11.22 -5.10
C GLU A 16 8.44 12.73 -4.88
N THR A 17 8.89 13.50 -5.87
CA THR A 17 9.02 14.95 -5.76
C THR A 17 7.74 15.71 -6.11
N THR A 18 6.99 15.24 -7.11
CA THR A 18 5.88 16.01 -7.70
C THR A 18 4.51 15.35 -7.54
N GLY A 19 4.43 14.14 -7.01
CA GLY A 19 3.19 13.38 -6.92
C GLY A 19 2.60 13.03 -8.29
N LEU A 20 1.29 12.79 -8.30
CA LEU A 20 0.50 12.60 -9.53
C LEU A 20 0.13 13.97 -10.13
N PRO A 21 -0.13 14.05 -11.45
CA PRO A 21 -0.60 15.29 -12.06
C PRO A 21 -1.86 15.83 -11.37
N GLU A 22 -1.88 17.12 -11.05
CA GLU A 22 -2.99 17.74 -10.31
C GLU A 22 -4.35 17.57 -11.02
N MET A 23 -4.38 17.76 -12.34
CA MET A 23 -5.59 17.56 -13.14
C MET A 23 -6.12 16.13 -13.03
N PHE A 24 -5.24 15.13 -12.98
CA PHE A 24 -5.64 13.72 -12.83
C PHE A 24 -6.25 13.46 -11.44
N MET A 25 -5.66 14.04 -10.39
CA MET A 25 -6.20 13.93 -9.02
C MET A 25 -7.56 14.63 -8.90
N ARG A 26 -7.70 15.84 -9.47
CA ARG A 26 -8.96 16.60 -9.46
C ARG A 26 -10.08 15.92 -10.25
N GLN A 27 -9.75 15.09 -11.24
CA GLN A 27 -10.71 14.31 -12.01
C GLN A 27 -11.15 13.02 -11.30
N ASN A 28 -10.40 12.55 -10.30
CA ASN A 28 -10.68 11.30 -9.57
C ASN A 28 -10.61 11.49 -8.04
N PRO A 29 -11.17 12.58 -7.46
CA PRO A 29 -11.00 12.89 -6.04
C PRO A 29 -11.55 11.80 -5.11
N GLU A 30 -12.59 11.10 -5.55
CA GLU A 30 -13.25 10.01 -4.82
C GLU A 30 -12.41 8.72 -4.75
N LYS A 31 -11.39 8.60 -5.62
CA LYS A 31 -10.47 7.46 -5.65
C LYS A 31 -9.13 7.78 -4.96
N CYS A 32 -8.91 9.04 -4.55
CA CYS A 32 -7.70 9.42 -3.86
C CYS A 32 -7.71 8.86 -2.43
N ILE A 33 -6.58 8.27 -2.04
CA ILE A 33 -6.36 7.69 -0.71
C ILE A 33 -5.20 8.44 -0.06
N ARG A 34 -5.33 8.72 1.23
CA ARG A 34 -4.26 9.30 2.05
C ARG A 34 -3.91 8.32 3.17
N ILE A 35 -2.63 7.98 3.29
CA ILE A 35 -2.11 7.32 4.49
C ILE A 35 -2.02 8.40 5.59
N PRO A 36 -2.67 8.20 6.75
CA PRO A 36 -2.54 9.13 7.88
C PRO A 36 -1.08 9.28 8.33
N GLN A 37 -0.65 10.51 8.59
CA GLN A 37 0.71 10.83 9.04
C GLN A 37 0.71 12.10 9.91
N ASN A 38 1.77 12.33 10.69
CA ASN A 38 1.99 13.62 11.36
C ASN A 38 2.69 14.60 10.41
N ASP A 39 1.97 15.63 9.97
CA ASP A 39 2.48 16.61 9.01
C ASP A 39 3.38 17.71 9.63
N GLU A 40 3.60 17.71 10.96
CA GLU A 40 4.44 18.71 11.65
C GLU A 40 5.91 18.67 11.21
N HIS A 41 6.42 17.48 10.91
CA HIS A 41 7.84 17.27 10.61
C HIS A 41 8.08 16.55 9.27
N ILE A 42 7.12 15.79 8.76
CA ILE A 42 7.21 15.08 7.48
C ILE A 42 6.02 15.44 6.61
N ARG A 43 6.22 15.57 5.30
CA ARG A 43 5.14 15.91 4.35
C ARG A 43 4.65 14.72 3.53
N ALA A 44 5.46 13.66 3.48
CA ALA A 44 5.14 12.41 2.83
C ALA A 44 6.00 11.29 3.41
N LEU A 45 5.45 10.09 3.41
CA LEU A 45 6.24 8.87 3.55
C LEU A 45 7.05 8.62 2.28
N ASN A 46 8.14 7.87 2.41
CA ASN A 46 8.88 7.37 1.26
C ASN A 46 7.94 6.55 0.33
N LEU A 47 8.20 6.62 -0.98
CA LEU A 47 7.36 5.97 -2.00
C LEU A 47 7.32 4.45 -1.85
N SER A 48 8.46 3.79 -1.59
CA SER A 48 8.49 2.33 -1.45
C SER A 48 7.76 1.87 -0.19
N ASN A 49 7.90 2.61 0.93
CA ASN A 49 7.15 2.35 2.15
C ASN A 49 5.64 2.50 1.91
N THR A 50 5.23 3.55 1.21
CA THR A 50 3.82 3.78 0.85
C THR A 50 3.27 2.64 0.00
N ALA A 51 4.01 2.20 -1.03
CA ALA A 51 3.61 1.09 -1.88
C ALA A 51 3.48 -0.21 -1.08
N ALA A 52 4.46 -0.53 -0.23
CA ALA A 52 4.43 -1.70 0.62
C ALA A 52 3.21 -1.70 1.57
N ILE A 53 2.92 -0.58 2.24
CA ILE A 53 1.76 -0.46 3.14
C ILE A 53 0.46 -0.72 2.38
N VAL A 54 0.26 -0.08 1.23
CA VAL A 54 -0.99 -0.20 0.46
C VAL A 54 -1.18 -1.63 -0.06
N VAL A 55 -0.12 -2.24 -0.60
CA VAL A 55 -0.16 -3.63 -1.08
C VAL A 55 -0.48 -4.59 0.06
N TYR A 56 0.18 -4.45 1.21
CA TYR A 56 -0.07 -5.33 2.35
C TYR A 56 -1.44 -5.10 2.99
N GLU A 57 -2.01 -3.89 2.95
CA GLU A 57 -3.40 -3.68 3.39
C GLU A 57 -4.40 -4.38 2.48
N ALA A 58 -4.20 -4.32 1.15
CA ALA A 58 -5.03 -5.06 0.21
C ALA A 58 -4.92 -6.58 0.45
N LEU A 59 -3.69 -7.09 0.56
CA LEU A 59 -3.45 -8.51 0.86
C LEU A 59 -4.06 -8.92 2.21
N ARG A 60 -3.97 -8.07 3.24
CA ARG A 60 -4.58 -8.31 4.55
C ARG A 60 -6.09 -8.45 4.44
N GLN A 61 -6.76 -7.60 3.66
CA GLN A 61 -8.20 -7.72 3.40
C GLN A 61 -8.56 -8.98 2.60
N GLN A 62 -7.63 -9.49 1.79
CA GLN A 62 -7.79 -10.70 0.97
C GLN A 62 -7.33 -11.98 1.68
N GLY A 63 -6.81 -11.89 2.90
CA GLY A 63 -6.32 -13.04 3.66
C GLY A 63 -4.97 -13.59 3.19
N PHE A 64 -4.11 -12.75 2.61
CA PHE A 64 -2.75 -13.11 2.15
C PHE A 64 -2.71 -14.32 1.19
N PRO A 65 -3.46 -14.30 0.08
CA PRO A 65 -3.57 -15.45 -0.82
C PRO A 65 -2.20 -15.85 -1.37
N ASN A 66 -1.90 -17.15 -1.34
CA ASN A 66 -0.66 -17.75 -1.85
C ASN A 66 0.63 -17.24 -1.17
N LEU A 67 0.53 -16.70 0.04
CA LEU A 67 1.68 -16.29 0.85
C LEU A 67 1.77 -17.16 2.10
N GLU A 68 2.99 -17.53 2.47
CA GLU A 68 3.25 -18.21 3.74
C GLU A 68 3.13 -17.21 4.89
N THR A 69 2.18 -17.44 5.80
CA THR A 69 2.02 -16.63 7.02
C THR A 69 2.91 -17.11 8.16
N THR A 70 3.40 -18.35 8.06
CA THR A 70 4.37 -18.96 8.96
C THR A 70 5.30 -19.84 8.13
N HIS A 71 6.61 -19.71 8.36
CA HIS A 71 7.61 -20.61 7.80
C HIS A 71 8.46 -21.16 8.94
N THR A 72 8.77 -22.46 8.91
CA THR A 72 9.69 -23.06 9.87
C THR A 72 11.06 -23.22 9.23
N TYR A 73 12.04 -22.43 9.68
CA TYR A 73 13.40 -22.55 9.20
C TYR A 73 14.14 -23.71 9.89
N GLU A 74 15.00 -24.40 9.15
CA GLU A 74 15.84 -25.47 9.71
C GLU A 74 16.72 -24.98 10.86
N ASN A 75 17.22 -23.73 10.76
CA ASN A 75 18.07 -23.07 11.75
C ASN A 75 17.35 -21.91 12.44
N ASP A 76 16.07 -22.08 12.79
CA ASP A 76 15.32 -21.03 13.49
C ASP A 76 15.94 -20.73 14.86
N LYS A 77 16.46 -19.51 15.02
CA LYS A 77 17.14 -19.05 16.25
C LYS A 77 16.19 -18.82 17.42
N LEU A 78 14.88 -18.90 17.18
CA LEU A 78 13.84 -18.69 18.17
C LEU A 78 13.20 -20.01 18.66
N LYS A 79 13.78 -21.16 18.31
CA LYS A 79 13.55 -22.43 19.00
C LYS A 79 14.50 -22.61 20.19
#